data_AF-A0A2K2VRJ9-F1
#
_entry.id   AF-A0A2K2VRJ9-F1
#
_cell.length_a   1.000
_cell.length_b   1.000
_cell.length_c   1.000
_cell.angle_alpha   90.00
_cell.angle_beta   90.00
_cell.angle_gamma   90.00
#
_symmetry.space_group_name_H-M   'P 1'
#
loop_
_entity.id
_entity.type
_entity.pdbx_description
1 polymer ?
#
loop_
_entity_poly.entity_id
_entity_poly.type
_entity_poly.pdbx_seq_one_letter_code
_entity_poly.pdbx_strand_id
1 'polypeptide(L)'
;MVSECNFTKLPQPRSHYEELSDEPWFAVNERDIFPEEFQSFLGLQEDLRDLFVAQHSDLFGVDLWHQIQARISAGGIIDIFPYEQNRRLGIEHRA
;
A
#
# COMPACT_ATOMS: atom_id res chain seq x y z
N MET A 1 8.51 -10.02 -7.93
CA MET A 1 7.14 -9.62 -8.35
C MET A 1 6.29 -9.32 -7.12
N VAL A 2 5.19 -8.55 -7.22
CA VAL A 2 4.28 -8.28 -6.08
C VAL A 2 3.80 -9.58 -5.43
N SER A 3 3.63 -10.65 -6.20
CA SER A 3 3.28 -11.99 -5.72
C SER A 3 4.32 -12.66 -4.81
N GLU A 4 5.56 -12.17 -4.77
CA GLU A 4 6.66 -12.75 -3.99
C GLU A 4 7.01 -11.91 -2.75
N CYS A 5 6.42 -10.73 -2.62
CA CYS A 5 6.60 -9.83 -1.48
C CYS A 5 5.83 -10.34 -0.27
N ASN A 6 6.36 -10.14 0.94
CA ASN A 6 5.65 -10.41 2.18
C ASN A 6 5.18 -9.08 2.79
N PHE A 7 3.90 -8.73 2.59
CA PHE A 7 3.34 -7.50 3.14
C PHE A 7 2.92 -7.73 4.59
N THR A 8 3.56 -7.04 5.52
CA THR A 8 3.27 -7.19 6.94
C THR A 8 3.18 -5.83 7.62
N LYS A 9 2.41 -5.77 8.70
CA LYS A 9 2.30 -4.55 9.50
C LYS A 9 3.57 -4.35 10.31
N LEU A 10 3.93 -3.09 10.52
CA LEU A 10 4.98 -2.74 11.46
C LEU A 10 4.62 -3.23 12.88
N PRO A 11 5.50 -3.98 13.54
CA PRO A 11 5.31 -4.36 14.92
C PRO A 11 5.27 -3.12 15.84
N GLN A 12 4.32 -3.05 16.77
CA GLN A 12 4.27 -1.98 17.75
C GLN A 12 5.35 -2.18 18.82
N PRO A 13 6.13 -1.13 19.18
CA PRO A 13 7.14 -1.22 20.23
C PRO A 13 6.49 -1.55 21.57
N ARG A 14 7.13 -2.42 22.35
CA ARG A 14 6.62 -2.87 23.66
C ARG A 14 7.13 -2.01 24.80
N SER A 15 8.17 -1.22 24.55
CA SER A 15 8.78 -0.31 25.52
C SER A 15 9.35 0.94 24.84
N HIS A 16 9.57 1.99 25.62
CA HIS A 16 10.17 3.23 25.14
C HIS A 16 11.61 3.03 24.62
N TYR A 17 12.34 2.06 25.16
CA TYR A 17 13.68 1.71 24.68
C TYR A 17 13.65 1.14 23.26
N GLU A 18 12.63 0.34 22.93
CA GLU A 18 12.48 -0.24 21.59
C GLU A 18 12.04 0.81 20.57
N GLU A 19 11.26 1.82 20.99
CA GLU A 19 10.84 2.94 20.14
C GLU A 19 12.02 3.86 19.76
N LEU A 20 12.97 4.06 20.67
CA LEU A 20 14.17 4.89 20.48
C LEU A 20 15.37 4.12 19.93
N SER A 21 15.21 2.83 19.61
CA SER A 21 16.31 2.00 19.11
C SER A 21 16.67 2.38 17.67
N ASP A 22 17.97 2.60 17.41
CA ASP A 22 18.48 2.85 16.07
C ASP A 22 18.43 1.60 15.15
N GLU A 23 18.38 0.40 15.75
CA GLU A 23 18.20 -0.86 15.02
C GLU A 23 16.79 -1.44 15.26
N PRO A 24 16.17 -2.09 14.24
CA PRO A 24 14.92 -2.81 14.43
C PRO A 24 15.05 -3.93 15.48
N TRP A 25 14.17 -3.94 16.47
CA TRP A 25 14.10 -4.98 17.51
C TRP A 25 13.37 -6.25 17.04
N PHE A 26 12.87 -6.26 15.81
CA PHE A 26 12.20 -7.37 15.15
C PHE A 26 12.99 -7.83 13.92
N ALA A 27 12.83 -9.10 13.57
CA ALA A 27 13.47 -9.64 12.39
C ALA A 27 12.81 -9.10 11.11
N VAL A 28 13.63 -8.67 10.17
CA VAL A 28 13.22 -8.25 8.81
C VAL A 28 13.87 -9.20 7.81
N ASN A 29 13.06 -9.85 6.99
CA ASN A 29 13.54 -10.69 5.89
C ASN A 29 13.67 -9.87 4.61
N GLU A 30 14.45 -10.37 3.65
CA GLU A 30 14.76 -9.69 2.38
C GLU A 30 13.52 -9.24 1.57
N ARG A 31 12.37 -9.89 1.77
CA ARG A 31 11.13 -9.63 1.02
C ARG A 31 10.02 -9.03 1.87
N ASP A 32 10.30 -8.68 3.12
CA ASP A 32 9.32 -8.05 4.00
C ASP A 32 9.13 -6.60 3.56
N ILE A 33 7.88 -6.23 3.34
CA ILE A 33 7.47 -4.88 2.95
C ILE A 33 6.47 -4.38 3.98
N PHE A 34 6.72 -3.17 4.49
CA PHE A 34 5.90 -2.47 5.46
C PHE A 34 5.28 -1.24 4.79
N PRO A 35 4.04 -1.33 4.27
CA PRO A 35 3.43 -0.23 3.52
C PRO A 35 3.30 1.07 4.32
N GLU A 36 3.20 0.98 5.65
CA GLU A 36 3.15 2.12 6.57
C GLU A 36 4.37 3.05 6.42
N GLU A 37 5.54 2.50 6.06
CA GLU A 37 6.76 3.28 5.90
C GLU A 37 6.76 4.13 4.63
N PHE A 38 5.93 3.81 3.63
CA PHE A 38 5.93 4.55 2.37
C PHE A 38 5.63 6.04 2.58
N GLN A 39 4.80 6.39 3.57
CA GLN A 39 4.48 7.78 3.88
C GLN A 39 5.74 8.61 4.18
N SER A 40 6.75 8.02 4.84
CA SER A 40 8.03 8.64 5.17
C SER A 40 8.93 8.81 3.94
N PHE A 41 8.81 7.94 2.94
CA PHE A 41 9.69 7.90 1.77
C PHE A 41 9.16 8.64 0.53
N LEU A 42 7.86 8.98 0.49
CA LEU A 42 7.25 9.64 -0.67
C LEU A 42 7.86 11.03 -0.97
N GLY A 43 8.50 11.68 -0.01
CA GLY A 43 9.22 12.94 -0.23
C GLY A 43 8.35 14.11 -0.71
N LEU A 44 7.04 14.06 -0.46
CA LEU A 44 6.09 15.08 -0.88
C LEU A 44 6.13 16.29 0.07
N GLN A 45 5.95 17.50 -0.49
CA GLN A 45 5.67 18.69 0.32
C GLN A 45 4.36 18.51 1.11
N GLU A 46 4.23 19.19 2.25
CA GLU A 46 3.13 18.99 3.21
C GLU A 46 1.74 19.03 2.55
N ASP A 47 1.42 20.07 1.79
CA ASP A 47 0.13 20.22 1.11
C ASP A 47 -0.17 19.05 0.13
N LEU A 48 0.86 18.55 -0.57
CA LEU A 48 0.74 17.44 -1.51
C LEU A 48 0.65 16.10 -0.79
N ARG A 49 1.38 15.94 0.31
CA ARG A 49 1.32 14.75 1.16
C ARG A 49 -0.09 14.59 1.72
N ASP A 50 -0.68 15.67 2.22
CA ASP A 50 -2.00 15.63 2.85
C ASP A 50 -3.09 15.30 1.82
N LEU A 51 -2.99 15.87 0.60
CA LEU A 51 -3.86 15.50 -0.51
C LEU A 51 -3.67 14.03 -0.91
N PHE A 52 -2.43 13.56 -0.97
CA PHE A 52 -2.12 12.16 -1.31
C PHE A 52 -2.70 11.20 -0.28
N VAL A 53 -2.50 11.46 1.01
CA VAL A 53 -3.06 10.65 2.11
C VAL A 53 -4.59 10.65 2.05
N ALA A 54 -5.21 11.78 1.75
CA ALA A 54 -6.66 11.87 1.64
C ALA A 54 -7.24 11.01 0.50
N GLN A 55 -6.49 10.81 -0.59
CA GLN A 55 -6.96 10.05 -1.76
C GLN A 55 -6.44 8.60 -1.82
N HIS A 56 -5.26 8.33 -1.25
CA HIS A 56 -4.48 7.10 -1.44
C HIS A 56 -3.95 6.51 -0.13
N SER A 57 -4.64 6.73 0.98
CA SER A 57 -4.27 6.13 2.28
C SER A 57 -4.29 4.60 2.28
N ASP A 58 -5.03 3.99 1.36
CA ASP A 58 -5.07 2.53 1.16
C ASP A 58 -3.72 1.94 0.76
N LEU A 59 -2.85 2.72 0.11
CA LEU A 59 -1.49 2.29 -0.25
C LEU A 59 -0.60 2.02 0.97
N PHE A 60 -0.91 2.63 2.12
CA PHE A 60 -0.16 2.47 3.37
C PHE A 60 -0.67 1.30 4.22
N GLY A 61 -1.74 0.63 3.79
CA GLY A 61 -2.29 -0.54 4.47
C GLY A 61 -1.91 -1.85 3.77
N VAL A 62 -1.61 -2.88 4.56
CA VAL A 62 -1.33 -4.24 4.02
C VAL A 62 -2.51 -4.86 3.26
N ASP A 63 -3.74 -4.45 3.56
CA ASP A 63 -4.95 -5.08 3.05
C ASP A 63 -5.09 -4.94 1.53
N LEU A 64 -4.74 -3.76 0.98
CA LEU A 64 -4.74 -3.53 -0.47
C LEU A 64 -3.78 -4.49 -1.18
N TRP A 65 -2.56 -4.62 -0.65
CA TRP A 65 -1.52 -5.44 -1.22
C TRP A 65 -1.87 -6.93 -1.18
N HIS A 66 -2.45 -7.40 -0.08
CA HIS A 66 -2.97 -8.76 0.02
C HIS A 66 -4.10 -9.01 -0.99
N GLN A 67 -5.01 -8.06 -1.21
CA GLN A 67 -6.06 -8.19 -2.22
C GLN A 67 -5.48 -8.28 -3.64
N ILE A 68 -4.46 -7.47 -3.95
CA ILE A 68 -3.75 -7.52 -5.23
C ILE A 68 -3.06 -8.87 -5.41
N GLN A 69 -2.33 -9.34 -4.39
CA GLN A 69 -1.68 -10.65 -4.40
C GLN A 69 -2.69 -11.79 -4.60
N ALA A 70 -3.82 -11.75 -3.90
CA ALA A 70 -4.89 -12.74 -4.04
C ALA A 70 -5.45 -12.77 -5.47
N ARG A 71 -5.70 -11.59 -6.07
CA ARG A 71 -6.19 -11.48 -7.44
C ARG A 71 -5.18 -12.03 -8.46
N ILE A 72 -3.90 -11.70 -8.31
CA ILE A 72 -2.82 -12.21 -9.18
C ILE A 72 -2.71 -13.74 -9.04
N SER A 73 -2.70 -14.26 -7.81
CA SER A 73 -2.60 -15.69 -7.52
C SER A 73 -3.80 -16.49 -8.05
N ALA A 74 -4.98 -15.87 -8.13
CA ALA A 74 -6.16 -16.45 -8.76
C ALA A 74 -6.10 -16.46 -10.30
N GLY A 75 -5.00 -15.99 -10.91
CA GLY A 75 -4.88 -15.80 -12.36
C GLY A 75 -5.70 -14.62 -12.89
N GLY A 76 -6.16 -13.74 -12.00
CA GLY A 76 -6.95 -12.58 -12.35
C GLY A 76 -6.13 -11.55 -13.11
N ILE A 77 -6.60 -11.17 -14.30
CA ILE A 77 -6.05 -10.05 -15.06
C ILE A 77 -6.63 -8.75 -14.45
N ILE A 78 -5.76 -7.79 -14.16
CA ILE A 78 -6.14 -6.46 -13.70
C ILE A 78 -6.30 -5.58 -14.94
N ASP A 79 -7.52 -5.09 -15.18
CA ASP A 79 -7.79 -4.20 -16.28
C ASP A 79 -7.15 -2.83 -16.03
N ILE A 80 -6.33 -2.36 -16.98
CA ILE A 80 -5.76 -1.02 -16.98
C ILE A 80 -6.40 -0.27 -18.13
N PHE A 81 -7.18 0.76 -17.79
CA PHE A 81 -7.85 1.59 -18.80
C PHE A 81 -6.97 2.80 -19.14
N PRO A 82 -6.60 3.01 -20.42
CA PRO A 82 -5.75 4.13 -20.83
C PRO A 82 -6.53 5.44 -20.99
N TYR A 83 -7.59 5.62 -20.18
CA TYR A 83 -8.47 6.79 -20.21
C TYR A 83 -9.12 7.00 -18.84
N GLU A 84 -9.53 8.24 -18.59
CA GLU A 84 -10.23 8.63 -17.37
C GLU A 84 -11.51 7.82 -17.16
N GLN A 85 -11.77 7.44 -15.91
CA GLN A 85 -12.90 6.58 -15.55
C GLN A 85 -14.26 7.18 -15.98
N ASN A 86 -14.38 8.52 -16.03
CA ASN A 86 -15.58 9.22 -16.49
C ASN A 86 -15.88 9.09 -18.00
N ARG A 87 -14.93 8.60 -18.80
CA ARG A 87 -15.12 8.31 -20.23
C ARG A 87 -15.57 6.88 -20.50
N ARG A 88 -15.67 6.05 -19.45
CA ARG A 88 -16.06 4.65 -19.57
C ARG A 88 -17.55 4.55 -19.92
N LEU A 89 -17.84 3.98 -21.08
CA LEU A 89 -19.20 3.70 -21.50
C LEU A 89 -19.81 2.62 -20.59
N GLY A 90 -20.96 2.90 -19.97
CA GLY A 90 -21.69 1.94 -19.14
C GLY A 90 -21.79 2.26 -17.65
N ILE A 91 -21.28 3.41 -17.18
CA ILE A 91 -21.52 3.88 -15.81
C ILE A 91 -22.97 4.44 -15.68
N GLU A 92 -23.56 4.92 -16.79
CA GLU A 92 -24.96 5.35 -16.86
C GLU A 92 -25.62 4.87 -18.16
N HIS A 93 -26.28 3.71 -18.14
CA HIS A 93 -27.41 3.37 -19.02
C HIS A 93 -28.08 2.06 -18.55
N ARG A 94 -28.47 2.00 -17.27
CA ARG A 94 -29.61 1.17 -16.88
C ARG A 94 -30.80 2.13 -16.75
N ALA A 95 -31.60 2.16 -17.82
CA ALA A 95 -32.97 2.67 -17.78
C ALA A 95 -33.83 1.84 -16.83
#